data_AF-A0A936VH16-F1
#
_entry.id   AF-A0A936VH16-F1
#
_cell.length_a   1.000
_cell.length_b   1.000
_cell.length_c   1.000
_cell.angle_alpha   90.00
_cell.angle_beta   90.00
_cell.angle_gamma   90.00
#
_symmetry.space_group_name_H-M   'P 1'
#
loop_
_entity.id
_entity.type
_entity.pdbx_description
1 polymer ?
#
loop_
_entity_poly.entity_id
_entity_poly.type
_entity_poly.pdbx_seq_one_letter_code
_entity_poly.pdbx_strand_id
1 'polypeptide(L)'
;MENTSVNNSDYLEELLDERPKPSEPAVVANDLLAQKYFEIELQKRHEALVSLQNLRTQIGTFVGTANFAALGLAFSNTQAGLVMLSSGLFILFIAVDYIARSLEIAYYFRYINIKSLFVKRDPFADIQFDDHTMAEISRIGKIADIRQQTMELRKLSRSLWTFIGFLLPLLICLCEVTLGMVLWLYYGWKLF
;
A
#
# COMPACT_ATOMS: atom_id res chain seq x y z
N MET A 1 -29.14 1.96 5.20
CA MET A 1 -28.04 2.76 4.65
C MET A 1 -28.02 2.49 3.17
N GLU A 2 -28.56 3.42 2.39
CA GLU A 2 -28.67 3.32 0.93
C GLU A 2 -27.29 3.52 0.31
N ASN A 3 -26.90 2.56 -0.52
CA ASN A 3 -25.63 2.55 -1.23
C ASN A 3 -25.86 3.31 -2.54
N THR A 4 -25.60 4.61 -2.55
CA THR A 4 -25.54 5.40 -3.79
C THR A 4 -24.26 5.03 -4.52
N SER A 5 -24.31 3.93 -5.28
CA SER A 5 -23.34 3.67 -6.33
C SER A 5 -23.50 4.78 -7.37
N VAL A 6 -22.67 5.81 -7.26
CA VAL A 6 -22.52 6.85 -8.26
C VAL A 6 -22.13 6.15 -9.57
N ASN A 7 -23.08 6.10 -10.49
CA ASN A 7 -22.96 5.36 -11.74
C ASN A 7 -22.00 6.14 -12.66
N ASN A 8 -20.80 5.60 -12.90
CA ASN A 8 -19.76 6.25 -13.70
C ASN A 8 -20.20 6.58 -15.14
N SER A 9 -21.29 6.00 -15.63
CA SER A 9 -21.88 6.34 -16.93
C SER A 9 -22.47 7.76 -16.96
N ASP A 10 -23.12 8.17 -15.88
CA ASP A 10 -23.92 9.40 -15.87
C ASP A 10 -23.00 10.63 -15.82
N TYR A 11 -21.82 10.49 -15.22
CA TYR A 11 -20.76 11.51 -15.20
C TYR A 11 -20.01 11.62 -16.54
N LEU A 12 -19.92 10.53 -17.31
CA LEU A 12 -19.33 10.55 -18.64
C LEU A 12 -20.26 11.21 -19.66
N GLU A 13 -21.58 11.12 -19.46
CA GLU A 13 -22.56 11.84 -20.28
C GLU A 13 -22.55 13.35 -19.97
N GLU A 14 -22.41 13.75 -18.70
CA GLU A 14 -22.27 15.16 -18.33
C GLU A 14 -20.99 15.80 -18.94
N LEU A 15 -19.90 15.04 -19.04
CA LEU A 15 -18.66 15.45 -19.73
C LEU A 15 -18.80 15.56 -21.26
N LEU A 16 -19.76 14.85 -21.87
CA LEU A 16 -20.03 14.92 -23.31
C LEU A 16 -20.97 16.06 -23.68
N ASP A 17 -21.76 16.56 -22.72
CA ASP A 17 -22.71 17.65 -22.90
C ASP A 17 -22.09 19.04 -22.62
N GLU A 18 -21.01 19.10 -21.81
CA GLU A 18 -20.17 20.30 -21.63
C GLU A 18 -19.18 20.55 -22.79
N ARG A 19 -19.57 20.26 -24.05
CA ARG A 19 -18.74 20.72 -25.18
C ARG A 19 -18.69 22.26 -25.17
N PRO A 20 -17.50 22.86 -25.35
CA PRO A 20 -17.35 24.30 -25.29
C PRO A 20 -18.27 24.98 -26.32
N LYS A 21 -19.07 25.95 -25.85
CA LYS A 21 -19.82 26.83 -26.74
C LYS A 21 -18.82 27.50 -27.70
N PRO A 22 -19.19 27.76 -28.97
CA PRO A 22 -18.26 28.18 -30.03
C PRO A 22 -17.50 29.50 -29.78
N SER A 23 -17.79 30.20 -28.68
CA SER A 23 -17.29 31.52 -28.35
C SER A 23 -16.04 31.52 -27.45
N GLU A 24 -15.63 30.40 -26.88
CA GLU A 24 -14.42 30.34 -26.03
C GLU A 24 -13.18 29.93 -26.82
N PRO A 25 -12.02 30.60 -26.61
CA PRO A 25 -10.79 30.25 -27.27
C PRO A 25 -10.39 28.82 -26.90
N ALA A 26 -10.22 27.95 -27.91
CA ALA A 26 -9.92 26.52 -27.77
C ALA A 26 -8.72 26.20 -26.85
N VAL A 27 -7.82 27.15 -26.62
CA VAL A 27 -6.68 27.04 -25.69
C VAL A 27 -7.15 26.99 -24.22
N VAL A 28 -8.14 27.81 -23.84
CA VAL A 28 -8.67 27.85 -22.47
C VAL A 28 -9.51 26.62 -22.16
N ALA A 29 -10.29 26.12 -23.14
CA ALA A 29 -11.05 24.88 -23.02
C ALA A 29 -10.14 23.64 -22.88
N ASN A 30 -9.02 23.59 -23.60
CA ASN A 30 -8.04 22.52 -23.49
C ASN A 30 -7.30 22.54 -22.14
N ASP A 31 -6.99 23.72 -21.61
CA ASP A 31 -6.36 23.86 -20.29
C ASP A 31 -7.32 23.46 -19.16
N LEU A 32 -8.61 23.79 -19.28
CA LEU A 32 -9.65 23.41 -18.31
C LEU A 32 -9.93 21.90 -18.32
N LEU A 33 -9.99 21.28 -19.51
CA LEU A 33 -10.10 19.83 -19.67
C LEU A 33 -8.86 19.10 -19.13
N ALA A 34 -7.66 19.63 -19.37
CA ALA A 34 -6.43 19.09 -18.81
C ALA A 34 -6.44 19.15 -17.29
N GLN A 35 -6.82 20.28 -16.69
CA GLN A 35 -6.95 20.43 -15.23
C GLN A 35 -7.96 19.45 -14.64
N LYS A 36 -9.18 19.34 -15.21
CA LYS A 36 -10.20 18.36 -14.77
C LYS A 36 -9.70 16.92 -14.90
N TYR A 37 -9.00 16.57 -15.99
CA TYR A 37 -8.43 15.24 -16.19
C TYR A 37 -7.40 14.90 -15.10
N PHE A 38 -6.50 15.83 -14.77
CA PHE A 38 -5.49 15.61 -13.73
C PHE A 38 -6.08 15.56 -12.33
N GLU A 39 -7.13 16.32 -12.05
CA GLU A 39 -7.88 16.24 -10.79
C GLU A 39 -8.52 14.85 -10.62
N ILE A 40 -9.14 14.32 -11.68
CA ILE A 40 -9.68 12.95 -11.70
C ILE A 40 -8.58 11.90 -11.54
N GLU A 41 -7.45 12.04 -12.23
CA GLU A 41 -6.33 11.10 -12.07
C GLU A 41 -5.76 11.17 -10.64
N LEU A 42 -5.67 12.35 -10.04
CA LEU A 42 -5.20 12.53 -8.67
C LEU A 42 -6.14 11.87 -7.65
N GLN A 43 -7.46 12.07 -7.79
CA GLN A 43 -8.46 11.42 -6.95
C GLN A 43 -8.41 9.90 -7.07
N LYS A 44 -8.37 9.35 -8.30
CA LYS A 44 -8.25 7.90 -8.52
C LYS A 44 -7.00 7.30 -7.87
N ARG A 45 -5.88 8.02 -7.90
CA ARG A 45 -4.62 7.57 -7.28
C ARG A 45 -4.69 7.65 -5.75
N HIS A 46 -5.31 8.70 -5.21
CA HIS A 46 -5.54 8.84 -3.77
C HIS A 46 -6.44 7.71 -3.25
N GLU A 47 -7.58 7.47 -3.89
CA GLU A 47 -8.50 6.37 -3.54
C GLU A 47 -7.82 5.01 -3.62
N ALA A 48 -7.00 4.77 -4.66
CA ALA A 48 -6.23 3.55 -4.78
C ALA A 48 -5.22 3.37 -3.64
N LEU A 49 -4.54 4.44 -3.20
CA LEU A 49 -3.59 4.41 -2.09
C LEU A 49 -4.29 4.12 -0.76
N VAL A 50 -5.37 4.85 -0.46
CA VAL A 50 -6.16 4.65 0.77
C VAL A 50 -6.77 3.25 0.79
N SER A 51 -7.29 2.78 -0.34
CA SER A 51 -7.80 1.41 -0.49
C SER A 51 -6.71 0.37 -0.20
N LEU A 52 -5.51 0.54 -0.74
CA LEU A 52 -4.37 -0.36 -0.53
C LEU A 52 -3.92 -0.36 0.95
N GLN A 53 -3.85 0.80 1.59
CA GLN A 53 -3.52 0.94 3.02
C GLN A 53 -4.56 0.28 3.92
N ASN A 54 -5.85 0.48 3.63
CA ASN A 54 -6.94 -0.15 4.36
C ASN A 54 -6.94 -1.67 4.18
N LEU A 55 -6.76 -2.16 2.95
CA LEU A 55 -6.65 -3.58 2.67
C LEU A 55 -5.47 -4.21 3.43
N ARG A 56 -4.30 -3.57 3.42
CA ARG A 56 -3.12 -4.06 4.14
C ARG A 56 -3.36 -4.12 5.64
N THR A 57 -3.99 -3.08 6.21
CA THR A 57 -4.35 -3.05 7.64
C THR A 57 -5.35 -4.16 7.98
N GLN A 58 -6.35 -4.41 7.15
CA GLN A 58 -7.34 -5.49 7.34
C GLN A 58 -6.69 -6.87 7.28
N ILE A 59 -5.88 -7.13 6.25
CA ILE A 59 -5.17 -8.41 6.12
C ILE A 59 -4.20 -8.59 7.28
N GLY A 60 -3.43 -7.56 7.64
CA GLY A 60 -2.52 -7.62 8.78
C GLY A 60 -3.23 -7.91 10.10
N THR A 61 -4.37 -7.28 10.34
CA THR A 61 -5.20 -7.54 11.55
C THR A 61 -5.76 -8.96 11.53
N PHE A 62 -6.26 -9.42 10.38
CA PHE A 62 -6.79 -10.77 10.21
C PHE A 62 -5.70 -11.83 10.44
N VAL A 63 -4.55 -11.71 9.76
CA VAL A 63 -3.43 -12.64 9.90
C VAL A 63 -2.85 -12.60 11.31
N GLY A 64 -2.69 -11.42 11.90
CA GLY A 64 -2.23 -11.27 13.27
C GLY A 64 -3.15 -12.00 14.26
N THR A 65 -4.46 -11.81 14.12
CA THR A 65 -5.46 -12.45 14.98
C THR A 65 -5.50 -13.96 14.77
N ALA A 66 -5.43 -14.43 13.51
CA ALA A 66 -5.34 -15.84 13.18
C ALA A 66 -4.07 -16.49 13.78
N ASN A 67 -2.93 -15.79 13.73
CA ASN A 67 -1.67 -16.22 14.33
C ASN A 67 -1.81 -16.37 15.86
N PHE A 68 -2.36 -15.36 16.54
CA PHE A 68 -2.59 -15.44 17.98
C PHE A 68 -3.57 -16.55 18.38
N ALA A 69 -4.64 -16.75 17.60
CA ALA A 69 -5.59 -17.83 17.84
C ALA A 69 -4.96 -19.21 17.63
N ALA A 70 -4.18 -19.38 16.56
CA ALA A 70 -3.47 -20.63 16.27
C ALA A 70 -2.42 -20.94 17.34
N LEU A 71 -1.66 -19.95 17.81
CA LEU A 71 -0.76 -20.10 18.95
C LEU A 71 -1.53 -20.47 20.22
N GLY A 72 -2.63 -19.79 20.54
CA GLY A 72 -3.45 -20.13 21.71
C GLY A 72 -3.96 -21.57 21.69
N LEU A 73 -4.43 -22.05 20.54
CA LEU A 73 -4.82 -23.44 20.32
C LEU A 73 -3.63 -24.40 20.42
N ALA A 74 -2.48 -24.03 19.86
CA ALA A 74 -1.26 -24.82 19.92
C ALA A 74 -0.80 -25.05 21.36
N PHE A 75 -0.82 -24.00 22.19
CA PHE A 75 -0.49 -24.09 23.62
C PHE A 75 -1.53 -24.89 24.41
N SER A 76 -2.82 -24.72 24.12
CA SER A 76 -3.88 -25.46 24.80
C SER A 76 -3.85 -26.97 24.49
N ASN A 77 -3.59 -27.33 23.24
CA ASN A 77 -3.64 -28.72 22.78
C ASN A 77 -2.25 -29.39 22.75
N THR A 78 -1.19 -28.68 23.16
CA THR A 78 0.20 -29.13 23.08
C THR A 78 0.59 -29.64 21.68
N GLN A 79 0.19 -28.88 20.65
CA GLN A 79 0.40 -29.21 19.24
C GLN A 79 1.45 -28.29 18.63
N ALA A 80 2.66 -28.80 18.43
CA ALA A 80 3.78 -28.05 17.86
C ALA A 80 3.58 -27.74 16.37
N GLY A 81 2.85 -28.59 15.63
CA GLY A 81 2.57 -28.34 14.22
C GLY A 81 1.67 -27.12 14.00
N LEU A 82 0.79 -26.79 14.96
CA LEU A 82 0.00 -25.55 14.89
C LEU A 82 0.90 -24.31 15.03
N VAL A 83 1.93 -24.34 15.89
CA VAL A 83 2.93 -23.26 15.98
C VAL A 83 3.65 -23.09 14.64
N MET A 84 4.12 -24.18 14.04
CA MET A 84 4.83 -24.14 12.76
C MET A 84 3.94 -23.66 11.60
N LEU A 85 2.68 -24.10 11.56
CA LEU A 85 1.71 -23.68 10.54
C LEU A 85 1.38 -22.19 10.68
N SER A 86 1.25 -21.71 11.91
CA SER A 86 1.04 -20.30 12.25
C SER A 86 2.18 -19.43 11.71
N SER A 87 3.43 -19.79 12.00
CA SER A 87 4.60 -19.08 11.51
C SER A 87 4.72 -19.13 9.99
N GLY A 88 4.34 -20.25 9.35
CA GLY A 88 4.32 -20.36 7.88
C GLY A 88 3.33 -19.40 7.23
N LEU A 89 2.12 -19.26 7.79
CA LEU A 89 1.14 -18.26 7.38
C LEU A 89 1.65 -16.83 7.55
N PHE A 90 2.36 -16.56 8.65
CA PHE A 90 2.94 -15.26 8.93
C PHE A 90 4.06 -14.89 7.94
N ILE A 91 4.93 -15.85 7.58
CA ILE A 91 5.95 -15.67 6.52
C ILE A 91 5.31 -15.33 5.18
N LEU A 92 4.24 -16.03 4.80
CA LEU A 92 3.53 -15.76 3.55
C LEU A 92 2.93 -14.35 3.55
N PHE A 93 2.36 -13.92 4.68
CA PHE A 93 1.87 -12.56 4.84
C PHE A 93 2.98 -11.52 4.71
N ILE A 94 4.14 -11.72 5.36
CA ILE A 94 5.31 -10.82 5.25
C ILE A 94 5.75 -10.67 3.79
N ALA A 95 5.75 -11.76 3.01
CA ALA A 95 6.10 -11.72 1.58
C ALA A 95 5.08 -10.90 0.76
N VAL A 96 3.78 -11.07 1.02
CA VAL A 96 2.72 -10.30 0.35
C VAL A 96 2.80 -8.82 0.74
N ASP A 97 3.01 -8.52 2.02
CA ASP A 97 3.15 -7.16 2.55
C ASP A 97 4.34 -6.42 1.90
N TYR A 98 5.47 -7.11 1.75
CA TYR A 98 6.66 -6.57 1.08
C TYR A 98 6.37 -6.15 -0.38
N ILE A 99 5.65 -7.00 -1.13
CA ILE A 99 5.26 -6.68 -2.51
C ILE A 99 4.29 -5.50 -2.54
N ALA A 100 3.27 -5.51 -1.67
CA ALA A 100 2.28 -4.44 -1.59
C ALA A 100 2.92 -3.08 -1.25
N ARG A 101 3.89 -3.05 -0.33
CA ARG A 101 4.61 -1.84 0.06
C ARG A 101 5.44 -1.26 -1.09
N SER A 102 6.03 -2.12 -1.93
CA SER A 102 6.74 -1.66 -3.13
C SER A 102 5.80 -1.00 -4.15
N LEU A 103 4.57 -1.51 -4.29
CA LEU A 103 3.54 -0.94 -5.15
C LEU A 103 3.03 0.41 -4.59
N GLU A 104 2.80 0.49 -3.29
CA GLU A 104 2.35 1.70 -2.59
C GLU A 104 3.30 2.88 -2.84
N ILE A 105 4.62 2.66 -2.70
CA ILE A 105 5.65 3.67 -2.94
C ILE A 105 5.58 4.19 -4.40
N ALA A 106 5.35 3.30 -5.37
CA ALA A 106 5.24 3.68 -6.78
C ALA A 106 3.98 4.51 -7.07
N TYR A 107 2.83 4.13 -6.50
CA TYR A 107 1.59 4.91 -6.61
C TYR A 107 1.72 6.27 -5.93
N TYR A 108 2.35 6.31 -4.76
CA TYR A 108 2.54 7.54 -3.99
C TYR A 108 3.48 8.53 -4.68
N PHE A 109 4.56 8.02 -5.27
CA PHE A 109 5.46 8.83 -6.09
C PHE A 109 4.72 9.49 -7.26
N ARG A 110 3.89 8.72 -7.98
CA ARG A 110 3.10 9.24 -9.09
C ARG A 110 2.07 10.27 -8.63
N TYR A 111 1.45 10.05 -7.47
CA TYR A 111 0.55 11.01 -6.83
C TYR A 111 1.26 12.34 -6.53
N ILE A 112 2.46 12.31 -5.92
CA ILE A 112 3.25 13.52 -5.63
C ILE A 112 3.66 14.26 -6.91
N ASN A 113 4.08 13.54 -7.96
CA ASN A 113 4.49 14.17 -9.21
C ASN A 113 3.33 14.88 -9.92
N ILE A 114 2.11 14.30 -9.90
CA ILE A 114 0.92 14.98 -10.46
C ILE A 114 0.56 16.19 -9.58
N LYS A 115 0.61 16.03 -8.25
CA LYS A 115 0.31 17.10 -7.30
C LYS A 115 1.24 18.30 -7.45
N SER A 116 2.55 18.07 -7.57
CA SER A 116 3.55 19.15 -7.68
C SER A 116 3.42 19.97 -8.97
N LEU A 117 2.86 19.38 -10.02
CA LEU A 117 2.64 20.02 -11.31
C LEU A 117 1.36 20.87 -11.37
N PHE A 118 0.30 20.51 -10.61
CA PHE A 118 -1.04 21.04 -10.88
C PHE A 118 -1.84 21.58 -9.67
N VAL A 119 -1.44 21.31 -8.41
CA VAL A 119 -2.28 21.64 -7.25
C VAL A 119 -1.52 22.47 -6.20
N LYS A 120 -1.91 23.75 -6.01
CA LYS A 120 -1.36 24.68 -5.00
C LYS A 120 -1.95 24.51 -3.59
N ARG A 121 -3.11 23.87 -3.44
CA ARG A 121 -3.78 23.62 -2.16
C ARG A 121 -4.33 22.20 -2.15
N ASP A 122 -3.94 21.43 -1.15
CA ASP A 122 -4.23 20.01 -1.06
C ASP A 122 -5.42 19.76 -0.13
N PRO A 123 -6.59 19.30 -0.64
CA PRO A 123 -7.68 18.83 0.20
C PRO A 123 -7.50 17.34 0.63
N PHE A 124 -6.48 16.63 0.14
CA PHE A 124 -6.32 15.18 0.30
C PHE A 124 -5.11 14.77 1.17
N ALA A 125 -4.78 15.58 2.17
CA ALA A 125 -3.52 15.53 2.94
C ALA A 125 -3.33 14.31 3.87
N ASP A 126 -4.14 13.26 3.77
CA ASP A 126 -4.21 12.19 4.79
C ASP A 126 -3.42 10.91 4.47
N ILE A 127 -2.55 10.93 3.46
CA ILE A 127 -1.73 9.74 3.13
C ILE A 127 -0.56 9.65 4.13
N GLN A 128 -0.66 8.72 5.07
CA GLN A 128 0.36 8.48 6.09
C GLN A 128 1.56 7.71 5.52
N PHE A 129 2.62 8.43 5.15
CA PHE A 129 3.97 7.87 5.03
C PHE A 129 4.84 8.43 6.15
N ASP A 130 5.86 7.66 6.52
CA ASP A 130 6.92 8.11 7.41
C ASP A 130 7.63 9.35 6.83
N ASP A 131 8.00 10.30 7.70
CA ASP A 131 8.61 11.59 7.34
C ASP A 131 9.88 11.40 6.50
N HIS A 132 10.64 10.32 6.76
CA HIS A 132 11.82 9.97 5.98
C HIS A 132 11.48 9.59 4.53
N THR A 133 10.43 8.78 4.35
CA THR A 133 10.00 8.33 3.02
C THR A 133 9.43 9.50 2.22
N MET A 134 8.70 10.40 2.89
CA MET A 134 8.22 11.66 2.32
C MET A 134 9.37 12.55 1.83
N ALA A 135 10.42 12.72 2.65
CA ALA A 135 11.58 13.53 2.32
C ALA A 135 12.38 12.97 1.13
N GLU A 136 12.58 11.66 1.09
CA GLU A 136 13.28 11.00 -0.02
C GLU A 136 12.49 11.06 -1.33
N ILE A 137 11.17 10.88 -1.28
CA ILE A 137 10.32 11.00 -2.47
C ILE A 137 10.34 12.42 -3.04
N SER A 138 10.25 13.43 -2.16
CA SER A 138 10.39 14.83 -2.56
C SER A 138 11.75 15.13 -3.21
N ARG A 139 12.83 14.52 -2.71
CA ARG A 139 14.16 14.61 -3.31
C ARG A 139 14.23 13.98 -4.70
N ILE A 140 13.64 12.78 -4.87
CA ILE A 140 13.60 12.06 -6.14
C ILE A 140 12.74 12.80 -7.18
N GLY A 141 11.67 13.48 -6.74
CA GLY A 141 10.83 14.32 -7.60
C GLY A 141 11.58 15.48 -8.29
N LYS A 142 12.73 15.91 -7.74
CA LYS A 142 13.55 17.01 -8.30
C LYS A 142 14.53 16.56 -9.39
N ILE A 143 14.64 15.25 -9.65
CA ILE A 143 15.53 14.70 -10.68
C ILE A 143 14.88 14.90 -12.06
N ALA A 144 15.58 15.58 -12.97
CA ALA A 144 15.07 15.87 -14.31
C ALA A 144 15.10 14.64 -15.26
N ASP A 145 16.02 13.70 -15.06
CA ASP A 145 16.14 12.49 -15.86
C ASP A 145 15.23 11.38 -15.32
N ILE A 146 14.23 10.99 -16.12
CA ILE A 146 13.24 9.94 -15.82
C ILE A 146 13.92 8.60 -15.50
N ARG A 147 15.04 8.29 -16.15
CA ARG A 147 15.73 7.01 -15.97
C ARG A 147 16.45 6.95 -14.63
N GLN A 148 17.10 8.06 -14.25
CA GLN A 148 17.70 8.21 -12.92
C GLN A 148 16.63 8.25 -11.83
N GLN A 149 15.52 8.95 -12.07
CA GLN A 149 14.39 9.03 -11.15
C GLN A 149 13.80 7.64 -10.86
N THR A 150 13.61 6.82 -11.88
CA THR A 150 13.13 5.43 -11.73
C THR A 150 14.13 4.55 -10.98
N MET A 151 15.43 4.74 -11.21
CA MET A 151 16.49 4.02 -10.49
C MET A 151 16.50 4.37 -9.00
N GLU A 152 16.44 5.66 -8.66
CA GLU A 152 16.42 6.12 -7.27
C GLU A 152 15.12 5.70 -6.57
N LEU A 153 13.98 5.68 -7.28
CA LEU A 153 12.73 5.16 -6.73
C LEU A 153 12.80 3.67 -6.38
N ARG A 154 13.47 2.87 -7.21
CA ARG A 154 13.75 1.46 -6.91
C ARG A 154 14.74 1.26 -5.77
N LYS A 155 15.64 2.23 -5.53
CA LYS A 155 16.52 2.20 -4.35
C LYS A 155 15.75 2.54 -3.08
N LEU A 156 14.80 3.47 -3.17
CA LEU A 156 13.91 3.82 -2.07
C LEU A 156 13.05 2.65 -1.62
N SER A 157 12.50 1.86 -2.55
CA SER A 157 11.78 0.63 -2.19
C SER A 157 12.68 -0.45 -1.56
N ARG A 158 14.01 -0.27 -1.62
CA ARG A 158 15.03 -1.09 -0.97
C ARG A 158 15.70 -0.37 0.21
N SER A 159 15.09 0.72 0.70
CA SER A 159 15.56 1.49 1.85
C SER A 159 15.74 0.61 3.08
N LEU A 160 16.71 0.98 3.94
CA LEU A 160 16.94 0.34 5.24
C LEU A 160 15.67 0.28 6.09
N TRP A 161 14.77 1.26 5.97
CA TRP A 161 13.50 1.28 6.71
C TRP A 161 12.51 0.22 6.20
N THR A 162 12.43 0.04 4.88
CA THR A 162 11.67 -1.05 4.26
C THR A 162 12.29 -2.41 4.63
N PHE A 163 13.62 -2.46 4.71
CA PHE A 163 14.35 -3.66 5.12
C PHE A 163 14.13 -4.01 6.60
N ILE A 164 14.18 -3.04 7.51
CA ILE A 164 13.89 -3.23 8.95
C ILE A 164 12.44 -3.69 9.14
N GLY A 165 11.50 -3.06 8.42
CA GLY A 165 10.08 -3.43 8.44
C GLY A 165 9.80 -4.85 7.93
N PHE A 166 10.70 -5.43 7.14
CA PHE A 166 10.65 -6.81 6.68
C PHE A 166 11.42 -7.77 7.62
N LEU A 167 12.60 -7.35 8.07
CA LEU A 167 13.52 -8.18 8.86
C LEU A 167 12.97 -8.49 10.26
N LEU A 168 12.33 -7.52 10.91
CA LEU A 168 11.86 -7.69 12.29
C LEU A 168 10.73 -8.73 12.39
N PRO A 169 9.68 -8.71 11.54
CA PRO A 169 8.70 -9.80 11.46
C PRO A 169 9.32 -11.15 11.11
N LEU A 170 10.30 -11.17 10.19
CA LEU A 170 11.00 -12.40 9.79
C LEU A 170 11.75 -13.03 10.96
N LEU A 171 12.43 -12.23 11.79
CA LEU A 171 13.11 -12.70 12.99
C LEU A 171 12.13 -13.28 14.01
N ILE A 172 10.95 -12.68 14.17
CA ILE A 172 9.89 -13.21 15.04
C ILE A 172 9.44 -14.59 14.54
N CYS A 173 9.20 -14.76 13.22
CA CYS A 173 8.88 -16.07 12.66
C CYS A 173 9.97 -17.11 12.90
N LEU A 174 11.24 -16.74 12.72
CA LEU A 174 12.37 -17.63 12.98
C LEU A 174 12.41 -18.08 14.44
N CYS A 175 12.16 -17.16 15.38
CA CYS A 175 12.02 -17.48 16.79
C CYS A 175 10.86 -18.45 17.03
N GLU A 176 9.67 -18.20 16.47
CA GLU A 176 8.50 -19.07 16.63
C GLU A 176 8.73 -20.49 16.07
N VAL A 177 9.32 -20.61 14.87
CA VAL A 177 9.66 -21.91 14.28
C VAL A 177 10.66 -22.66 15.15
N THR A 178 11.68 -21.97 15.64
CA THR A 178 12.67 -22.56 16.57
C THR A 178 12.00 -23.03 17.85
N LEU A 179 11.07 -22.24 18.40
CA LEU A 179 10.30 -22.57 19.59
C LEU A 179 9.41 -23.80 19.35
N GLY A 180 8.74 -23.87 18.19
CA GLY A 180 7.98 -25.04 17.77
C GLY A 180 8.84 -26.30 17.64
N MET A 181 10.04 -26.19 17.09
CA MET A 181 11.00 -27.31 17.04
C MET A 181 11.44 -27.77 18.43
N VAL A 182 11.73 -26.83 19.34
CA VAL A 182 12.12 -27.16 20.72
C VAL A 182 10.97 -27.84 21.46
N LEU A 183 9.74 -27.34 21.33
CA LEU A 183 8.55 -27.94 21.93
C LEU A 183 8.30 -29.36 21.39
N TRP A 184 8.54 -29.60 20.10
CA TRP A 184 8.43 -30.93 19.52
C TRP A 184 9.52 -31.88 20.03
N LEU A 185 10.80 -31.48 19.95
CA LEU A 185 11.94 -32.36 20.22
C LEU A 185 12.14 -32.63 21.72
N TYR A 186 11.96 -31.62 22.57
CA TYR A 186 12.26 -31.72 24.01
C TYR A 186 11.04 -31.99 24.87
N TYR A 187 9.88 -31.43 24.51
CA TYR A 187 8.65 -31.57 25.29
C TYR A 187 7.69 -32.62 24.72
N GLY A 188 8.05 -33.25 23.59
CA GLY A 188 7.26 -34.34 23.00
C GLY A 188 5.88 -33.89 22.52
N TRP A 189 5.68 -32.59 22.26
CA TRP A 189 4.43 -32.08 21.72
C TRP A 189 4.11 -32.75 20.40
N LYS A 190 2.83 -33.02 20.14
CA LYS A 190 2.45 -33.69 18.90
C LYS A 190 2.64 -32.76 17.71
N LEU A 191 3.13 -33.29 16.60
CA LEU A 191 3.16 -32.55 15.34
C LEU A 191 1.74 -32.36 14.78
N PHE A 192 0.88 -33.37 15.00
CA PHE A 192 -0.55 -33.37 14.65
C PHE A 192 -1.34 -34.10 15.74
#